data_AF-A0A7K7JVJ2-F1
#
_entry.id   AF-A0A7K7JVJ2-F1
#
_cell.length_a   1.000
_cell.length_b   1.000
_cell.length_c   1.000
_cell.angle_alpha   90.00
_cell.angle_beta   90.00
_cell.angle_gamma   90.00
#
_symmetry.space_group_name_H-M   'P 1'
#
loop_
_entity.id
_entity.type
_entity.pdbx_description
1 polymer ?
#
loop_
_entity_poly.entity_id
_entity_poly.type
_entity_poly.pdbx_seq_one_letter_code
_entity_poly.pdbx_strand_id
1 'polypeptide(L)'
;LGVMAGSWDTVEGVIDPDMVALFDDFLGKGECRCPRVPVPPQPQPYHYVLRDTEQQGLCLRDGRLVATSLQVANAAQEEPISVVPNRHLERRRCPLIVGIRGGTRALSCGTGPEPRLSLEDVGLLELFSGDKDRATPFTFYKTFGGSTHTFEAAAFPGLFLSTATGPDEPLGLAPPPSATAFYLRRK
;
A
#
# COMPACT_ATOMS: atom_id res chain seq x y z
N LEU A 1 -23.21 24.07 36.85
CA LEU A 1 -22.02 24.41 36.03
C LEU A 1 -20.85 23.59 36.58
N GLY A 2 -20.20 22.70 35.85
CA GLY A 2 -20.31 22.37 34.44
C GLY A 2 -19.49 21.12 34.08
N VAL A 3 -19.55 20.85 32.77
CA VAL A 3 -18.73 20.01 31.89
C VAL A 3 -18.64 18.51 32.15
N MET A 4 -19.54 17.81 31.45
CA MET A 4 -19.47 16.39 31.10
C MET A 4 -18.14 16.08 30.40
N ALA A 5 -17.47 15.02 30.88
CA ALA A 5 -16.35 14.41 30.19
C ALA A 5 -16.84 13.86 28.84
N GLY A 6 -16.33 14.45 27.75
CA GLY A 6 -16.54 13.94 26.41
C GLY A 6 -15.91 12.55 26.30
N SER A 7 -16.75 11.57 25.95
CA SER A 7 -16.35 10.24 25.52
C SER A 7 -15.27 10.39 24.43
N TRP A 8 -14.07 9.87 24.68
CA TRP A 8 -13.23 9.47 23.55
C TRP A 8 -13.95 8.27 22.93
N ASP A 9 -14.83 8.55 21.97
CA ASP A 9 -15.22 7.57 20.98
C ASP A 9 -13.93 7.15 20.28
N THR A 10 -13.36 6.07 20.80
CA THR A 10 -12.38 5.27 20.08
C THR A 10 -13.18 4.74 18.91
N VAL A 11 -13.09 5.41 17.76
CA VAL A 11 -13.49 4.82 16.50
C VAL A 11 -12.71 3.53 16.39
N GLU A 12 -13.37 2.43 16.73
CA GLU A 12 -12.87 1.08 16.58
C GLU A 12 -12.64 0.91 15.08
N GLY A 13 -11.42 1.24 14.64
CA GLY A 13 -11.07 1.29 13.24
C GLY A 13 -11.38 -0.07 12.63
N VAL A 14 -12.10 -0.07 11.51
CA VAL A 14 -12.48 -1.32 10.86
C VAL A 14 -11.22 -2.11 10.52
N ILE A 15 -11.05 -3.24 11.20
CA ILE A 15 -9.88 -4.10 11.05
C ILE A 15 -10.00 -4.84 9.73
N ASP A 16 -9.08 -4.58 8.81
CA ASP A 16 -8.98 -5.29 7.54
C ASP A 16 -8.34 -6.69 7.78
N PRO A 17 -9.10 -7.79 7.68
CA PRO A 17 -8.62 -9.12 8.04
C PRO A 17 -7.50 -9.61 7.12
N ASP A 18 -7.49 -9.20 5.85
CA ASP A 18 -6.41 -9.55 4.92
C ASP A 18 -5.09 -8.87 5.35
N MET A 19 -5.16 -7.63 5.85
CA MET A 19 -3.99 -6.94 6.39
C MET A 19 -3.52 -7.56 7.71
N VAL A 20 -4.42 -8.05 8.56
CA VAL A 20 -4.02 -8.81 9.76
C VAL A 20 -3.25 -10.06 9.36
N ALA A 21 -3.78 -10.84 8.41
CA ALA A 21 -3.12 -12.05 7.91
C ALA A 21 -1.75 -11.73 7.28
N LEU A 22 -1.67 -10.70 6.43
CA LEU A 22 -0.41 -10.26 5.81
C LEU A 22 0.66 -10.00 6.86
N PHE A 23 0.36 -9.18 7.87
CA PHE A 23 1.37 -8.86 8.87
C PHE A 23 1.69 -10.06 9.79
N ASP A 24 0.73 -10.95 10.06
CA ASP A 24 0.98 -12.16 10.85
C ASP A 24 1.87 -13.16 10.11
N ASP A 25 1.69 -13.33 8.80
CA ASP A 25 2.51 -14.20 7.97
C ASP A 25 3.97 -13.73 7.93
N PHE A 26 4.19 -12.42 7.88
CA PHE A 26 5.53 -11.83 7.77
C PHE A 26 6.23 -11.61 9.12
N LEU A 27 5.49 -11.15 10.14
CA LEU A 27 6.08 -10.71 11.42
C LEU A 27 5.77 -11.67 12.58
N GLY A 28 4.90 -12.64 12.36
CA GLY A 28 4.36 -13.50 13.39
C GLY A 28 3.23 -12.84 14.19
N LYS A 29 2.35 -13.69 14.73
CA LYS A 29 1.57 -13.38 15.93
C LYS A 29 2.59 -13.39 17.08
N GLY A 30 2.58 -12.41 17.99
CA GLY A 30 3.60 -12.24 19.04
C GLY A 30 3.69 -13.36 20.10
N GLU A 31 3.59 -14.63 19.72
CA GLU A 31 3.63 -15.81 20.56
C GLU A 31 4.97 -16.53 20.42
N CYS A 32 5.53 -16.94 21.56
CA CYS A 32 6.81 -17.62 21.70
C CYS A 32 6.88 -18.87 20.80
N ARG A 33 7.83 -18.90 19.86
CA ARG A 33 8.08 -20.08 19.03
C ARG A 33 8.73 -21.19 19.86
N CYS A 34 8.10 -22.36 19.90
CA CYS A 34 8.75 -23.61 20.30
C CYS A 34 9.85 -23.97 19.27
N PRO A 35 11.07 -24.37 19.68
CA PRO A 35 12.24 -24.52 18.79
C PRO A 35 12.21 -25.73 17.84
N ARG A 36 11.06 -26.40 17.66
CA ARG A 36 10.93 -27.65 16.90
C ARG A 36 10.01 -27.58 15.68
N VAL A 37 9.50 -26.40 15.33
CA VAL A 37 8.67 -26.25 14.13
C VAL A 37 9.58 -26.10 12.92
N PRO A 38 9.36 -26.87 11.82
CA PRO A 38 10.03 -26.63 10.55
C PRO A 38 9.93 -25.15 10.18
N VAL A 39 11.02 -24.56 9.66
CA VAL A 39 11.01 -23.18 9.18
C VAL A 39 9.84 -23.03 8.21
N PRO A 40 8.83 -22.20 8.51
CA PRO A 40 7.71 -22.01 7.59
C PRO A 40 8.26 -21.48 6.26
N PRO A 41 7.62 -21.80 5.13
CA PRO A 41 8.01 -21.25 3.83
C PRO A 41 8.12 -19.73 3.94
N GLN A 42 9.10 -19.14 3.27
CA GLN A 42 9.27 -17.69 3.33
C GLN A 42 7.97 -16.99 2.89
N PRO A 43 7.53 -15.97 3.64
CA PRO A 43 6.28 -15.28 3.32
C PRO A 43 6.39 -14.61 1.96
N GLN A 44 5.31 -14.66 1.19
CA GLN A 44 5.25 -14.10 -0.17
C GLN A 44 4.44 -12.79 -0.17
N PRO A 45 4.76 -11.82 -1.04
CA PRO A 45 3.96 -10.61 -1.17
C PRO A 45 2.49 -10.94 -1.45
N TYR A 46 1.58 -10.19 -0.83
CA TYR A 46 0.16 -10.28 -1.16
C TYR A 46 -0.13 -9.42 -2.39
N HIS A 47 -1.08 -9.86 -3.21
CA HIS A 47 -1.43 -9.19 -4.46
C HIS A 47 -2.84 -8.63 -4.41
N TYR A 48 -2.99 -7.41 -4.90
CA TYR A 48 -4.28 -6.73 -4.95
C TYR A 48 -4.47 -6.04 -6.28
N VAL A 49 -5.70 -6.07 -6.77
CA VAL A 49 -6.17 -5.17 -7.82
C VAL A 49 -6.59 -3.86 -7.16
N LEU A 50 -6.07 -2.76 -7.69
CA LEU A 50 -6.39 -1.41 -7.25
C LEU A 50 -7.18 -0.70 -8.35
N ARG A 51 -8.36 -0.17 -7.99
CA ARG A 51 -9.18 0.67 -8.88
C ARG A 51 -9.56 1.95 -8.18
N ASP A 52 -9.60 3.06 -8.89
CA ASP A 52 -10.10 4.31 -8.32
C ASP A 52 -11.64 4.35 -8.24
N THR A 53 -12.19 5.46 -7.76
CA THR A 53 -13.64 5.65 -7.63
C THR A 53 -14.39 5.68 -8.97
N GLU A 54 -13.68 5.98 -10.06
CA GLU A 54 -14.20 5.95 -11.44
C GLU A 54 -14.05 4.56 -12.08
N GLN A 55 -13.69 3.54 -11.29
CA GLN A 55 -13.45 2.16 -11.71
C GLN A 55 -12.29 2.01 -12.72
N GLN A 56 -11.38 2.98 -12.79
CA GLN A 56 -10.17 2.84 -13.60
C GLN A 56 -9.17 1.93 -12.88
N GLY A 57 -8.67 0.93 -13.60
CA GLY A 57 -7.65 0.02 -13.09
C GLY A 57 -6.25 0.47 -13.48
N LEU A 58 -5.26 0.09 -12.66
CA LEU A 58 -3.87 0.39 -12.96
C LEU A 58 -3.35 -0.48 -14.10
N CYS A 59 -2.64 0.13 -15.04
CA CYS A 59 -1.90 -0.54 -16.11
C CYS A 59 -0.46 -0.03 -16.12
N LEU A 60 0.49 -0.89 -16.50
CA LEU A 60 1.86 -0.49 -16.73
C LEU A 60 2.05 -0.02 -18.18
N ARG A 61 2.39 1.26 -18.38
CA ARG A 61 2.69 1.86 -19.69
C ARG A 61 3.97 2.66 -19.62
N ASP A 62 4.91 2.41 -20.52
CA ASP A 62 6.21 3.10 -20.60
C ASP A 62 6.95 3.19 -19.25
N GLY A 63 6.87 2.11 -18.47
CA GLY A 63 7.51 2.03 -17.15
C GLY A 63 6.81 2.81 -16.03
N ARG A 64 5.60 3.34 -16.26
CA ARG A 64 4.79 4.08 -15.28
C ARG A 64 3.44 3.39 -15.08
N LEU A 65 2.90 3.49 -13.87
CA LEU A 65 1.52 3.07 -13.61
C LEU A 65 0.58 4.18 -14.06
N VAL A 66 -0.47 3.81 -14.80
CA VAL A 66 -1.46 4.71 -15.37
C VAL A 66 -2.84 4.14 -15.04
N ALA A 67 -3.76 4.98 -14.58
CA ALA A 67 -5.15 4.58 -14.41
C ALA A 67 -5.89 4.66 -15.75
N THR A 68 -6.52 3.56 -16.15
CA THR A 68 -7.25 3.49 -17.41
C THR A 68 -8.58 2.77 -17.24
N SER A 69 -9.57 3.17 -18.03
CA SER A 69 -10.79 2.38 -18.16
C SER A 69 -10.45 1.02 -18.78
N LEU A 70 -10.84 -0.06 -18.09
CA LEU A 70 -10.61 -1.42 -18.53
C LEU A 70 -11.90 -1.96 -19.15
N GLN A 71 -11.99 -1.91 -20.48
CA GLN A 71 -12.98 -2.71 -21.20
C GLN A 71 -12.60 -4.20 -21.14
N VAL A 72 -13.55 -5.11 -21.35
CA VAL A 72 -13.35 -6.58 -21.23
C VAL A 72 -12.12 -7.07 -22.01
N ALA A 73 -11.84 -6.48 -23.18
CA ALA A 73 -10.69 -6.81 -24.02
C ALA A 73 -9.32 -6.49 -23.37
N ASN A 74 -9.26 -5.50 -22.49
CA ASN A 74 -8.01 -4.99 -21.91
C ASN A 74 -7.84 -5.38 -20.43
N ALA A 75 -8.77 -6.18 -19.87
CA ALA A 75 -8.71 -6.60 -18.46
C ALA A 75 -7.42 -7.38 -18.11
N ALA A 76 -6.81 -8.06 -19.09
CA ALA A 76 -5.53 -8.74 -18.91
C ALA A 76 -4.33 -7.80 -18.70
N GLN A 77 -4.48 -6.50 -19.01
CA GLN A 77 -3.44 -5.48 -18.82
C GLN A 77 -3.46 -4.87 -17.41
N GLU A 78 -4.49 -5.19 -16.60
CA GLU A 78 -4.61 -4.72 -15.22
C GLU A 78 -3.42 -5.23 -14.38
N GLU A 79 -2.55 -4.31 -13.99
CA GLU A 79 -1.36 -4.58 -13.19
C GLU A 79 -1.73 -4.60 -11.71
N PRO A 80 -1.67 -5.77 -11.03
CA PRO A 80 -1.89 -5.82 -9.60
C PRO A 80 -0.71 -5.18 -8.85
N ILE A 81 -1.01 -4.52 -7.74
CA ILE A 81 0.02 -4.17 -6.79
C ILE A 81 0.41 -5.39 -5.96
N SER A 82 1.67 -5.44 -5.57
CA SER A 82 2.22 -6.39 -4.61
C SER A 82 2.58 -5.63 -3.34
N VAL A 83 2.29 -6.22 -2.17
CA VAL A 83 2.55 -5.56 -0.89
C VAL A 83 3.19 -6.52 0.11
N VAL A 84 4.07 -5.97 0.93
CA VAL A 84 4.61 -6.59 2.15
C VAL A 84 4.57 -5.55 3.27
N PRO A 85 4.50 -5.93 4.55
CA PRO A 85 4.52 -4.94 5.62
C PRO A 85 5.89 -4.28 5.75
N ASN A 86 5.96 -3.04 6.21
CA ASN A 86 7.22 -2.48 6.71
C ASN A 86 7.34 -2.73 8.22
N ARG A 87 8.28 -3.61 8.60
CA ARG A 87 8.51 -4.00 10.01
C ARG A 87 9.14 -2.93 10.89
N HIS A 88 9.67 -1.86 10.29
CA HIS A 88 10.34 -0.77 11.03
C HIS A 88 9.39 0.35 11.44
N LEU A 89 8.14 0.30 11.00
CA LEU A 89 7.11 1.30 11.25
C LEU A 89 5.96 0.71 12.06
N GLU A 90 5.16 1.58 12.68
CA GLU A 90 4.12 1.15 13.60
C GLU A 90 3.02 0.35 12.87
N ARG A 91 2.88 -0.94 13.21
CA ARG A 91 1.90 -1.86 12.61
C ARG A 91 0.46 -1.34 12.64
N ARG A 92 0.06 -0.58 13.67
CA ARG A 92 -1.30 0.00 13.80
C ARG A 92 -1.63 0.97 12.67
N ARG A 93 -0.62 1.61 12.05
CA ARG A 93 -0.80 2.50 10.90
C ARG A 93 -0.83 1.76 9.56
N CYS A 94 -0.75 0.44 9.56
CA CYS A 94 -0.71 -0.41 8.37
C CYS A 94 0.32 0.06 7.32
N PRO A 95 1.62 0.11 7.67
CA PRO A 95 2.68 0.50 6.73
C PRO A 95 2.97 -0.64 5.75
N LEU A 96 2.81 -0.37 4.46
CA LEU A 96 3.01 -1.34 3.38
C LEU A 96 4.14 -0.86 2.46
N ILE A 97 5.12 -1.72 2.21
CA ILE A 97 6.03 -1.55 1.07
C ILE A 97 5.26 -2.01 -0.17
N VAL A 98 5.14 -1.14 -1.17
CA VAL A 98 4.29 -1.37 -2.35
C VAL A 98 5.17 -1.57 -3.59
N GLY A 99 4.74 -2.47 -4.48
CA GLY A 99 5.41 -2.73 -5.75
C GLY A 99 4.47 -3.38 -6.76
N ILE A 100 5.04 -3.88 -7.85
CA ILE A 100 4.32 -4.56 -8.94
C ILE A 100 5.08 -5.81 -9.41
N ARG A 101 4.59 -6.51 -10.44
CA ARG A 101 5.27 -7.68 -11.02
C ARG A 101 5.66 -8.73 -9.97
N GLY A 102 4.72 -9.06 -9.10
CA GLY A 102 4.93 -10.03 -8.02
C GLY A 102 5.88 -9.54 -6.91
N GLY A 103 6.18 -8.24 -6.86
CA GLY A 103 7.09 -7.65 -5.88
C GLY A 103 8.55 -7.61 -6.32
N THR A 104 8.83 -7.74 -7.62
CA THR A 104 10.18 -7.61 -8.19
C THR A 104 10.57 -6.16 -8.49
N ARG A 105 9.60 -5.24 -8.57
CA ARG A 105 9.82 -3.80 -8.74
C ARG A 105 9.02 -3.04 -7.69
N ALA A 106 9.63 -2.08 -7.01
CA ALA A 106 9.02 -1.33 -5.93
C ALA A 106 8.57 0.06 -6.37
N LEU A 107 7.49 0.56 -5.77
CA LEU A 107 6.96 1.89 -5.98
C LEU A 107 7.59 2.84 -4.96
N SER A 108 8.43 3.75 -5.44
CA SER A 108 9.16 4.74 -4.66
C SER A 108 8.48 6.10 -4.74
N CYS A 109 8.39 6.83 -3.64
CA CYS A 109 8.04 8.25 -3.62
C CYS A 109 9.27 9.18 -3.76
N GLY A 110 10.46 8.60 -3.90
CA GLY A 110 11.73 9.31 -4.01
C GLY A 110 12.35 9.67 -2.66
N THR A 111 13.63 10.05 -2.69
CA THR A 111 14.43 10.48 -1.51
C THR A 111 14.82 11.95 -1.58
N GLY A 112 14.44 12.64 -2.66
CA GLY A 112 14.73 14.05 -2.86
C GLY A 112 13.84 14.98 -2.03
N PRO A 113 14.09 16.30 -2.08
CA PRO A 113 13.25 17.29 -1.39
C PRO A 113 11.83 17.36 -1.97
N GLU A 114 11.65 16.97 -3.23
CA GLU A 114 10.35 16.90 -3.88
C GLU A 114 9.91 15.44 -4.05
N PRO A 115 8.62 15.14 -3.81
CA PRO A 115 8.05 13.81 -4.01
C PRO A 115 8.03 13.47 -5.50
N ARG A 116 8.59 12.32 -5.87
CA ARG A 116 8.57 11.81 -7.24
C ARG A 116 8.24 10.33 -7.26
N LEU A 117 7.01 10.02 -7.66
CA LEU A 117 6.56 8.64 -7.75
C LEU A 117 7.24 7.94 -8.94
N SER A 118 7.90 6.81 -8.69
CA SER A 118 8.60 6.04 -9.72
C SER A 118 8.65 4.55 -9.39
N LEU A 119 8.88 3.72 -10.41
CA LEU A 119 9.11 2.29 -10.25
C LEU A 119 10.60 2.00 -10.32
N GLU A 120 11.12 1.38 -9.26
CA GLU A 120 12.54 1.02 -9.15
C GLU A 120 12.72 -0.49 -9.21
N ASP A 121 13.82 -0.94 -9.82
CA ASP A 121 14.16 -2.37 -9.98
C ASP A 121 14.78 -2.93 -8.68
N VAL A 122 14.00 -2.89 -7.61
CA VAL A 122 14.32 -3.44 -6.29
C VAL A 122 13.15 -4.26 -5.78
N GLY A 123 13.45 -5.41 -5.16
CA GLY A 123 12.43 -6.36 -4.71
C GLY A 123 11.86 -6.02 -3.33
N LEU A 124 10.57 -6.30 -3.11
CA LEU A 124 9.93 -5.96 -1.82
C LEU A 124 10.45 -6.81 -0.67
N LEU A 125 10.81 -8.08 -0.92
CA LEU A 125 11.40 -8.94 0.12
C LEU A 125 12.81 -8.47 0.52
N GLU A 126 13.53 -7.85 -0.40
CA GLU A 126 14.81 -7.20 -0.12
C GLU A 126 14.60 -5.96 0.74
N LEU A 127 13.66 -5.08 0.38
CA LEU A 127 13.32 -3.90 1.17
C LEU A 127 12.77 -4.25 2.56
N PHE A 128 11.92 -5.28 2.65
CA PHE A 128 11.44 -5.83 3.91
C PHE A 128 12.61 -6.28 4.81
N SER A 129 13.58 -6.98 4.22
CA SER A 129 14.76 -7.50 4.91
C SER A 129 15.81 -6.42 5.23
N GLY A 130 15.74 -5.27 4.56
CA GLY A 130 16.64 -4.14 4.73
C GLY A 130 16.37 -3.30 5.98
N ASP A 131 17.04 -2.15 6.06
CA ASP A 131 16.88 -1.15 7.11
C ASP A 131 15.70 -0.20 6.86
N LYS A 132 15.38 0.59 7.88
CA LYS A 132 14.26 1.54 7.88
C LYS A 132 14.41 2.63 6.82
N ASP A 133 15.60 3.20 6.68
CA ASP A 133 15.83 4.36 5.82
C ASP A 133 15.71 3.97 4.36
N ARG A 134 16.19 2.77 4.00
CA ARG A 134 16.03 2.20 2.67
C ARG A 134 14.58 1.85 2.34
N ALA A 135 13.80 1.36 3.31
CA ALA A 135 12.41 0.94 3.07
C ALA A 135 11.40 2.11 3.06
N THR A 136 11.68 3.19 3.79
CA THR A 136 10.72 4.30 4.00
C THR A 136 10.25 4.96 2.70
N PRO A 137 11.11 5.24 1.70
CA PRO A 137 10.68 5.80 0.41
C PRO A 137 9.72 4.91 -0.39
N PHE A 138 9.64 3.61 -0.07
CA PHE A 138 8.77 2.65 -0.75
C PHE A 138 7.51 2.32 0.05
N THR A 139 7.33 2.99 1.19
CA THR A 139 6.30 2.64 2.15
C THR A 139 5.12 3.60 2.10
N PHE A 140 3.93 3.03 2.15
CA PHE A 140 2.67 3.75 2.20
C PHE A 140 1.83 3.29 3.38
N TYR A 141 1.27 4.23 4.16
CA TYR A 141 0.30 3.92 5.20
C TYR A 141 -1.07 3.72 4.57
N LYS A 142 -1.61 2.51 4.70
CA LYS A 142 -2.95 2.17 4.21
C LYS A 142 -4.00 2.50 5.26
N THR A 143 -5.05 3.21 4.86
CA THR A 143 -6.26 3.35 5.68
C THR A 143 -7.46 2.66 5.02
N PHE A 144 -8.56 2.48 5.77
CA PHE A 144 -9.82 1.96 5.25
C PHE A 144 -10.96 2.84 5.73
N GLY A 145 -11.64 3.49 4.79
CA GLY A 145 -12.78 4.38 5.05
C GLY A 145 -14.15 3.68 4.97
N GLY A 146 -14.19 2.35 5.06
CA GLY A 146 -15.41 1.54 5.02
C GLY A 146 -15.72 0.87 3.68
N SER A 147 -15.39 1.51 2.55
CA SER A 147 -15.50 0.88 1.21
C SER A 147 -14.28 1.11 0.33
N THR A 148 -13.52 2.17 0.60
CA THR A 148 -12.30 2.53 -0.12
C THR A 148 -11.12 2.65 0.83
N HIS A 149 -9.94 2.64 0.24
CA HIS A 149 -8.65 2.71 0.90
C HIS A 149 -7.87 3.92 0.38
N THR A 150 -7.03 4.49 1.24
CA THR A 150 -6.04 5.49 0.83
C THR A 150 -4.64 4.98 1.19
N PHE A 151 -3.64 5.53 0.51
CA PHE A 151 -2.23 5.15 0.66
C PHE A 151 -1.39 6.42 0.81
N GLU A 152 -1.08 6.82 2.05
CA GLU A 152 -0.26 7.99 2.35
C GLU A 152 1.23 7.64 2.25
N ALA A 153 2.04 8.44 1.54
CA ALA A 153 3.48 8.21 1.43
C ALA A 153 4.18 8.41 2.78
N ALA A 154 4.90 7.40 3.27
CA ALA A 154 5.57 7.48 4.57
C ALA A 154 6.71 8.51 4.61
N ALA A 155 7.39 8.74 3.48
CA ALA A 155 8.44 9.75 3.37
C ALA A 155 7.90 11.18 3.12
N PHE A 156 6.62 11.31 2.71
CA PHE A 156 5.99 12.60 2.42
C PHE A 156 4.60 12.68 3.06
N PRO A 157 4.53 12.95 4.38
CA PRO A 157 3.27 13.04 5.10
C PRO A 157 2.29 14.03 4.45
N GLY A 158 1.01 13.66 4.43
CA GLY A 158 -0.07 14.43 3.79
C GLY A 158 -0.21 14.23 2.27
N LEU A 159 0.70 13.50 1.63
CA LEU A 159 0.60 13.15 0.22
C LEU A 159 0.18 11.69 0.05
N PHE A 160 -0.78 11.46 -0.82
CA PHE A 160 -1.39 10.15 -1.05
C PHE A 160 -1.21 9.72 -2.49
N LEU A 161 -1.17 8.42 -2.74
CA LEU A 161 -1.35 7.90 -4.09
C LEU A 161 -2.62 8.51 -4.67
N SER A 162 -2.51 9.02 -5.89
CA SER A 162 -3.61 9.70 -6.55
C SER A 162 -3.61 9.38 -8.04
N THR A 163 -4.79 9.08 -8.57
CA THR A 163 -5.03 9.13 -10.01
C THR A 163 -5.29 10.56 -10.42
N ALA A 164 -4.71 10.98 -11.53
CA ALA A 164 -5.04 12.28 -12.09
C ALA A 164 -6.32 12.19 -12.93
N THR A 165 -6.94 13.33 -13.19
CA THR A 165 -8.22 13.40 -13.89
C THR A 165 -8.08 13.36 -15.42
N GLY A 166 -6.87 13.59 -15.95
CA GLY A 166 -6.59 13.54 -17.38
C GLY A 166 -6.40 12.10 -17.90
N PRO A 167 -6.69 11.85 -19.19
CA PRO A 167 -6.51 10.54 -19.79
C PRO A 167 -5.02 10.18 -19.85
N ASP A 168 -4.72 8.91 -19.56
CA ASP A 168 -3.37 8.34 -19.60
C ASP A 168 -2.34 9.03 -18.70
N GLU A 169 -2.80 9.79 -17.70
CA GLU A 169 -1.91 10.39 -16.73
C GLU A 169 -1.35 9.35 -15.75
N PRO A 170 -0.07 9.45 -15.42
CA PRO A 170 0.56 8.52 -14.52
C PRO A 170 0.03 8.69 -13.10
N LEU A 171 -0.06 7.58 -12.37
CA LEU A 171 -0.26 7.57 -10.93
C LEU A 171 0.77 8.50 -10.27
N GLY A 172 0.29 9.36 -9.38
CA GLY A 172 1.09 10.38 -8.74
C GLY A 172 0.89 10.43 -7.23
N LEU A 173 1.39 11.51 -6.64
CA LEU A 173 1.18 11.87 -5.25
C LEU A 173 0.50 13.23 -5.17
N ALA A 174 -0.58 13.33 -4.40
CA ALA A 174 -1.30 14.57 -4.23
C ALA A 174 -1.90 14.70 -2.82
N PRO A 175 -2.04 15.93 -2.28
CA PRO A 175 -2.78 16.17 -1.06
C PRO A 175 -4.30 16.17 -1.32
N PRO A 176 -5.15 15.96 -0.30
CA PRO A 176 -6.58 16.22 -0.41
C PRO A 176 -6.88 17.72 -0.66
N PRO A 177 -7.95 18.07 -1.41
CA PRO A 177 -8.88 17.19 -2.10
C PRO A 177 -8.34 16.77 -3.48
N SER A 178 -7.98 15.50 -3.62
CA SER A 178 -7.56 14.86 -4.88
C SER A 178 -8.19 13.45 -4.96
N ALA A 179 -8.16 12.81 -6.13
CA ALA A 179 -8.66 11.45 -6.29
C ALA A 179 -7.66 10.44 -5.69
N THR A 180 -7.81 10.16 -4.39
CA THR A 180 -6.89 9.35 -3.58
C THR A 180 -7.52 8.09 -3.00
N ALA A 181 -8.82 7.88 -3.27
CA ALA A 181 -9.60 6.76 -2.78
C ALA A 181 -9.61 5.62 -3.79
N PHE A 182 -9.31 4.41 -3.32
CA PHE A 182 -9.23 3.22 -4.16
C PHE A 182 -10.05 2.07 -3.59
N TYR A 183 -10.71 1.33 -4.47
CA TYR A 183 -11.17 -0.02 -4.17
C TYR A 183 -9.99 -0.99 -4.24
N LEU A 184 -9.91 -1.87 -3.25
CA LEU A 184 -8.85 -2.87 -3.13
C LEU A 184 -9.48 -4.26 -3.13
N ARG A 185 -9.05 -5.12 -4.07
CA ARG A 185 -9.52 -6.51 -4.14
C ARG A 185 -8.33 -7.47 -4.15
N ARG A 186 -8.30 -8.41 -3.19
CA ARG A 186 -7.26 -9.44 -3.15
C ARG A 186 -7.33 -10.35 -4.38
N LYS A 187 -6.17 -10.72 -4.93
CA LYS A 187 -6.01 -11.61 -6.08
C LYS A 187 -5.81 -13.05 -5.67
#